data_AF-A0AAD4BNP1-F1
#
_entry.id   AF-A0AAD4BNP1-F1
#
_cell.length_a   1.000
_cell.length_b   1.000
_cell.length_c   1.000
_cell.angle_alpha   90.00
_cell.angle_beta   90.00
_cell.angle_gamma   90.00
#
_symmetry.space_group_name_H-M   'P 1'
#
loop_
_entity.id
_entity.type
_entity.pdbx_description
1 polymer ?
#
loop_
_entity_poly.entity_id
_entity_poly.type
_entity_poly.pdbx_seq_one_letter_code
_entity_poly.pdbx_strand_id
1 'polypeptide(L)'
;MPIEWTTDEQKAFLQEELVQFKRMGGRRYTKLCLTKEQADTLSKAVLTRQQQLRRWMHWHAGAGRNRTVNNKTAKIINDLLKPKTRMKKPWEVYSKIYYKTRIQPQISAGMPIADVNKKIREMFESETAEIRVEVFRLCEEQKQDMRKRAAEGEEGGTEKATDATGEASRRDPDLLQGNIQRCGAALQQVLEHLEIQTGWKFSVLMGGPDPMDPEGANVIASLHVGKTKDDKDFAGVYAGFDTTVIEAYGEFLAAVFCKLFDSATGRL
;
A
#
# COMPACT_ATOMS: atom_id res chain seq x y z
N MET A 1 27.61 -9.22 -13.42
CA MET A 1 28.76 -8.52 -12.79
C MET A 1 28.26 -7.88 -11.50
N PRO A 2 28.93 -8.05 -10.35
CA PRO A 2 28.52 -7.41 -9.10
C PRO A 2 28.58 -5.89 -9.26
N ILE A 3 27.52 -5.18 -8.88
CA ILE A 3 27.52 -3.72 -8.83
C ILE A 3 28.37 -3.32 -7.62
N GLU A 4 29.51 -2.69 -7.87
CA GLU A 4 30.31 -2.11 -6.79
C GLU A 4 29.54 -0.94 -6.18
N TRP A 5 29.24 -1.04 -4.89
CA TRP A 5 28.43 -0.08 -4.15
C TRP A 5 29.20 1.17 -3.72
N THR A 6 30.50 1.24 -4.03
CA THR A 6 31.41 2.33 -3.67
C THR A 6 31.98 2.96 -4.92
N THR A 7 31.96 4.30 -4.99
CA THR A 7 32.65 5.03 -6.07
C THR A 7 34.17 4.95 -5.93
N ASP A 8 34.89 5.16 -7.02
CA ASP A 8 36.37 5.15 -6.99
C ASP A 8 36.94 6.22 -6.05
N GLU A 9 36.27 7.37 -5.94
CA GLU A 9 36.61 8.42 -4.98
C GLU A 9 36.44 7.96 -3.52
N GLN A 10 35.36 7.22 -3.21
CA GLN A 10 35.14 6.66 -1.88
C GLN A 10 36.17 5.58 -1.54
N LYS A 11 36.57 4.77 -2.51
CA LYS A 11 37.63 3.76 -2.33
C LYS A 11 38.98 4.43 -2.08
N ALA A 12 39.33 5.46 -2.84
CA ALA A 12 40.57 6.22 -2.67
C ALA A 12 40.63 6.88 -1.29
N PHE A 13 39.54 7.54 -0.87
CA PHE A 13 39.42 8.12 0.46
C PHE A 13 39.57 7.08 1.57
N LEU A 14 38.88 5.93 1.47
CA LEU A 14 38.99 4.87 2.46
C LEU A 14 40.41 4.28 2.52
N GLN A 15 41.09 4.14 1.40
CA GLN A 15 42.48 3.65 1.36
C GLN A 15 43.44 4.64 2.02
N GLU A 16 43.31 5.94 1.76
CA GLU A 16 44.18 6.96 2.35
C GLU A 16 43.94 7.12 3.87
N GLU A 17 42.67 7.20 4.28
CA GLU A 17 42.29 7.30 5.68
C GLU A 17 42.61 6.03 6.48
N LEU A 18 42.40 4.83 5.91
CA LEU A 18 42.79 3.58 6.58
C LEU A 18 44.30 3.48 6.80
N VAL A 19 45.12 4.04 5.90
CA VAL A 19 46.57 4.09 6.08
C VAL A 19 46.95 5.04 7.21
N GLN A 20 46.31 6.20 7.32
CA GLN A 20 46.49 7.09 8.47
C GLN A 20 46.00 6.46 9.77
N PHE A 21 44.84 5.80 9.75
CA PHE A 21 44.28 5.12 10.92
C PHE A 21 45.14 3.94 11.37
N LYS A 22 45.73 3.18 10.43
CA LYS A 22 46.72 2.13 10.73
C LYS A 22 48.03 2.70 11.26
N ARG A 23 48.48 3.86 10.75
CA ARG A 23 49.65 4.58 11.31
C ARG A 23 49.40 5.09 12.73
N MET A 24 48.18 5.52 13.05
CA MET A 24 47.80 5.93 14.41
C MET A 24 47.55 4.73 15.34
N GLY A 25 46.91 3.66 14.85
CA GLY A 25 46.58 2.45 15.62
C GLY A 25 47.69 1.41 15.73
N GLY A 26 48.80 1.57 14.98
CA GLY A 26 49.96 0.67 14.98
C GLY A 26 50.95 0.90 16.12
N ARG A 27 50.83 2.01 16.86
CA ARG A 27 51.40 2.05 18.21
C ARG A 27 50.53 1.11 19.03
N ARG A 28 51.09 -0.01 19.48
CA ARG A 28 50.53 -0.77 20.59
C ARG A 28 50.27 0.26 21.69
N TYR A 29 49.03 0.73 21.80
CA TYR A 29 48.55 1.38 23.01
C TYR A 29 48.61 0.27 24.05
N THR A 30 49.80 0.08 24.62
CA THR A 30 50.01 -0.68 25.84
C THR A 30 49.01 -0.12 26.80
N LYS A 31 47.88 -0.83 26.95
CA LYS A 31 46.74 -0.58 27.83
C LYS A 31 47.10 0.50 28.84
N LEU A 32 47.04 1.76 28.42
CA LEU A 32 47.38 2.87 29.30
C LEU A 32 46.32 2.73 30.38
N CYS A 33 46.74 2.56 31.63
CA CYS A 33 45.84 2.38 32.74
C CYS A 33 45.01 3.65 32.88
N LEU A 34 43.94 3.73 32.08
CA LEU A 34 42.94 4.77 32.16
C LEU A 34 42.39 4.72 33.57
N THR A 35 42.30 5.87 34.20
CA THR A 35 41.54 5.95 35.44
C THR A 35 40.10 5.54 35.16
N LYS A 36 39.38 5.07 36.17
CA LYS A 36 37.98 4.66 36.01
C LYS A 36 37.12 5.75 35.35
N GLU A 37 37.34 7.00 35.74
CA GLU A 37 36.67 8.17 35.16
C GLU A 37 36.97 8.38 33.68
N GLN A 38 38.23 8.17 33.26
CA GLN A 38 38.62 8.25 31.85
C GLN A 38 38.02 7.11 31.03
N ALA A 39 37.98 5.89 31.59
CA ALA A 39 37.36 4.73 30.94
C ALA A 39 35.84 4.93 30.73
N ASP A 40 35.15 5.46 31.74
CA ASP A 40 33.72 5.76 31.66
C ASP A 40 33.44 6.88 30.64
N THR A 41 34.29 7.92 30.61
CA THR A 41 34.19 9.01 29.64
C THR A 41 34.40 8.50 28.21
N LEU A 42 35.40 7.62 28.00
CA LEU A 42 35.66 7.00 26.71
C LEU A 42 34.49 6.12 26.26
N SER A 43 33.93 5.30 27.17
CA SER A 43 32.76 4.45 26.88
C SER A 43 31.55 5.27 26.45
N LYS A 44 31.24 6.37 27.17
CA LYS A 44 30.17 7.30 26.80
C LYS A 44 30.42 7.94 25.43
N ALA A 45 31.65 8.35 25.14
CA ALA A 45 32.01 8.93 23.85
C ALA A 45 31.84 7.93 22.70
N VAL A 46 32.25 6.66 22.90
CA VAL A 46 32.08 5.58 21.91
C VAL A 46 30.60 5.30 21.66
N LEU A 47 29.78 5.15 22.71
CA LEU A 47 28.34 4.94 22.57
C LEU A 47 27.67 6.11 21.84
N THR A 48 28.02 7.34 22.20
CA THR A 48 27.53 8.56 21.54
C THR A 48 27.89 8.53 20.05
N ARG A 49 29.13 8.20 19.71
CA ARG A 49 29.58 8.13 18.31
C ARG A 49 28.88 7.02 17.53
N GLN A 50 28.69 5.84 18.13
CA GLN A 50 27.95 4.74 17.51
C GLN A 50 26.50 5.12 17.24
N GLN A 51 25.84 5.84 18.16
CA GLN A 51 24.49 6.35 17.94
C GLN A 51 24.45 7.40 16.83
N GLN A 52 25.42 8.32 16.79
CA GLN A 52 25.54 9.30 15.71
C GLN A 52 25.71 8.63 14.35
N LEU A 53 26.57 7.60 14.26
CA LEU A 53 26.77 6.83 13.02
C LEU A 53 25.51 6.06 12.62
N ARG A 54 24.80 5.44 13.57
CA ARG A 54 23.52 4.79 13.29
C ARG A 54 22.47 5.75 12.77
N ARG A 55 22.34 6.93 13.40
CA ARG A 55 21.46 8.00 12.90
C ARG A 55 21.90 8.42 11.50
N TRP A 56 23.19 8.74 11.31
CA TRP A 56 23.72 9.17 10.02
C TRP A 56 23.46 8.13 8.93
N MET A 57 23.75 6.86 9.17
CA MET A 57 23.43 5.78 8.23
C MET A 57 21.92 5.68 7.98
N HIS A 58 21.07 5.80 9.00
CA HIS A 58 19.63 5.80 8.81
C HIS A 58 19.14 6.97 7.93
N TRP A 59 19.68 8.17 8.14
CA TRP A 59 19.37 9.37 7.33
C TRP A 59 19.89 9.25 5.89
N HIS A 60 21.09 8.70 5.70
CA HIS A 60 21.77 8.63 4.41
C HIS A 60 21.49 7.34 3.61
N ALA A 61 21.01 6.27 4.23
CA ALA A 61 20.57 5.04 3.55
C ALA A 61 19.20 5.20 2.84
N GLY A 62 18.71 6.43 2.67
CA GLY A 62 17.52 6.73 1.85
C GLY A 62 16.35 7.38 2.57
N ALA A 63 16.39 7.54 3.90
CA ALA A 63 15.26 8.09 4.66
C ALA A 63 14.85 9.52 4.25
N GLY A 64 15.80 10.34 3.76
CA GLY A 64 15.53 11.71 3.30
C GLY A 64 14.83 11.82 1.94
N ARG A 65 15.14 10.91 0.99
CA ARG A 65 14.48 10.90 -0.35
C ARG A 65 13.05 10.36 -0.30
N ASN A 66 12.72 9.62 0.76
CA ASN A 66 11.43 8.94 0.85
C ASN A 66 10.29 9.84 1.31
N ARG A 67 10.50 10.97 2.01
CA ARG A 67 9.36 11.77 2.53
C ARG A 67 8.45 12.33 1.42
N THR A 68 9.03 12.88 0.35
CA THR A 68 8.23 13.39 -0.79
C THR A 68 7.69 12.26 -1.66
N VAL A 69 8.41 11.14 -1.76
CA VAL A 69 7.94 9.92 -2.44
C VAL A 69 6.74 9.34 -1.68
N ASN A 70 6.77 9.32 -0.35
CA ASN A 70 5.71 8.75 0.49
C ASN A 70 4.35 9.40 0.25
N ASN A 71 4.28 10.73 0.06
CA ASN A 71 3.00 11.38 -0.25
C ASN A 71 2.48 11.00 -1.64
N LYS A 72 3.36 10.87 -2.64
CA LYS A 72 2.97 10.41 -3.99
C LYS A 72 2.57 8.94 -3.97
N THR A 73 3.30 8.10 -3.24
CA THR A 73 3.00 6.68 -3.08
C THR A 73 1.68 6.46 -2.36
N ALA A 74 1.42 7.19 -1.26
CA ALA A 74 0.14 7.15 -0.57
C ALA A 74 -1.00 7.59 -1.50
N LYS A 75 -0.80 8.63 -2.32
CA LYS A 75 -1.78 9.02 -3.33
C LYS A 75 -2.02 7.93 -4.37
N ILE A 76 -0.96 7.31 -4.90
CA ILE A 76 -1.08 6.21 -5.88
C ILE A 76 -1.84 5.03 -5.27
N ILE A 77 -1.52 4.62 -4.04
CA ILE A 77 -2.21 3.53 -3.35
C ILE A 77 -3.68 3.91 -3.11
N ASN A 78 -3.95 5.13 -2.65
CA ASN A 78 -5.32 5.61 -2.48
C ASN A 78 -6.09 5.64 -3.81
N ASP A 79 -5.44 6.03 -4.91
CA ASP A 79 -6.03 6.04 -6.25
C ASP A 79 -6.29 4.62 -6.77
N LEU A 80 -5.49 3.62 -6.35
CA LEU A 80 -5.73 2.19 -6.63
C LEU A 80 -6.87 1.60 -5.79
N LEU A 81 -6.99 2.01 -4.53
CA LEU A 81 -8.03 1.53 -3.61
C LEU A 81 -9.39 2.22 -3.81
N LYS A 82 -9.40 3.44 -4.35
CA LYS A 82 -10.63 4.15 -4.68
C LYS A 82 -11.28 3.50 -5.91
N PRO A 83 -12.58 3.16 -5.87
CA PRO A 83 -13.26 2.66 -7.05
C PRO A 83 -13.16 3.71 -8.16
N LYS A 84 -12.53 3.32 -9.28
CA LYS A 84 -12.35 4.20 -10.43
C LYS A 84 -13.69 4.47 -11.09
N THR A 85 -14.38 5.48 -10.57
CA THR A 85 -15.68 5.90 -11.10
C THR A 85 -15.40 6.73 -12.35
N ARG A 86 -15.40 6.08 -13.50
CA ARG A 86 -15.28 6.77 -14.79
C ARG A 86 -16.56 7.57 -15.02
N MET A 87 -16.40 8.84 -15.42
CA MET A 87 -17.52 9.66 -15.88
C MET A 87 -18.19 8.98 -17.07
N LYS A 88 -19.50 8.74 -16.96
CA LYS A 88 -20.29 8.17 -18.04
C LYS A 88 -20.32 9.15 -19.20
N LYS A 89 -20.18 8.63 -20.42
CA LYS A 89 -20.33 9.41 -21.64
C LYS A 89 -21.82 9.69 -21.89
N PRO A 90 -22.17 10.74 -22.67
CA PRO A 90 -23.56 11.10 -22.92
C PRO A 90 -24.43 9.93 -23.42
N TRP A 91 -23.95 9.15 -24.39
CA TRP A 91 -24.69 7.99 -24.90
C TRP A 91 -24.83 6.84 -23.89
N GLU A 92 -23.92 6.72 -22.91
CA GLU A 92 -24.04 5.73 -21.82
C GLU A 92 -25.12 6.17 -20.82
N VAL A 93 -25.24 7.48 -20.57
CA VAL A 93 -26.31 8.05 -19.75
C VAL A 93 -27.66 7.92 -20.47
N TYR A 94 -27.72 8.27 -21.76
CA TYR A 94 -28.87 8.02 -22.63
C TYR A 94 -29.28 6.55 -22.58
N SER A 95 -28.30 5.64 -22.74
CA SER A 95 -28.58 4.21 -22.70
C SER A 95 -29.13 3.74 -21.38
N LYS A 96 -28.70 4.30 -20.26
CA LYS A 96 -29.22 3.92 -18.95
C LYS A 96 -30.68 4.32 -18.77
N ILE A 97 -31.05 5.51 -19.26
CA ILE A 97 -32.37 6.12 -19.02
C ILE A 97 -33.41 5.53 -19.99
N TYR A 98 -33.06 5.43 -21.27
CA TYR A 98 -34.00 5.03 -22.33
C TYR A 98 -33.79 3.59 -22.83
N TYR A 99 -33.11 2.74 -22.04
CA TYR A 99 -32.82 1.36 -22.45
C TYR A 99 -34.10 0.62 -22.86
N LYS A 100 -35.07 0.55 -21.94
CA LYS A 100 -36.29 -0.26 -22.12
C LYS A 100 -37.20 0.28 -23.21
N THR A 101 -37.31 1.60 -23.34
CA THR A 101 -38.30 2.25 -24.20
C THR A 101 -37.82 2.45 -25.63
N ARG A 102 -36.52 2.75 -25.83
CA ARG A 102 -35.99 3.13 -27.15
C ARG A 102 -34.98 2.12 -27.69
N ILE A 103 -34.03 1.72 -26.85
CA ILE A 103 -32.86 0.96 -27.30
C ILE A 103 -33.15 -0.54 -27.42
N GLN A 104 -33.81 -1.12 -26.42
CA GLN A 104 -34.11 -2.55 -26.36
C GLN A 104 -34.91 -3.05 -27.59
N PRO A 105 -35.93 -2.34 -28.10
CA PRO A 105 -36.64 -2.76 -29.32
C PRO A 105 -35.78 -2.79 -30.58
N GLN A 106 -34.68 -2.02 -30.61
CA GLN A 106 -33.79 -1.87 -31.76
C GLN A 106 -32.57 -2.80 -31.71
N ILE A 107 -32.36 -3.51 -30.59
CA ILE A 107 -31.28 -4.47 -30.43
C ILE A 107 -31.85 -5.88 -30.60
N SER A 108 -31.36 -6.60 -31.61
CA SER A 108 -31.65 -8.02 -31.79
C SER A 108 -30.90 -8.87 -30.76
N ALA A 109 -31.55 -9.92 -30.25
CA ALA A 109 -30.87 -10.93 -29.44
C ALA A 109 -29.68 -11.52 -30.23
N GLY A 110 -28.48 -11.52 -29.64
CA GLY A 110 -27.26 -12.04 -30.26
C GLY A 110 -26.38 -11.02 -30.98
N MET A 111 -26.74 -9.73 -30.99
CA MET A 111 -25.87 -8.68 -31.53
C MET A 111 -24.55 -8.58 -30.73
N PRO A 112 -23.38 -8.51 -31.39
CA PRO A 112 -22.11 -8.28 -30.69
C PRO A 112 -22.13 -6.98 -29.88
N ILE A 113 -21.50 -6.98 -28.70
CA ILE A 113 -21.47 -5.82 -27.78
C ILE A 113 -20.89 -4.56 -28.46
N ALA A 114 -19.92 -4.72 -29.37
CA ALA A 114 -19.34 -3.62 -30.12
C ALA A 114 -20.39 -2.93 -31.01
N ASP A 115 -21.22 -3.72 -31.70
CA ASP A 115 -22.28 -3.23 -32.58
C ASP A 115 -23.42 -2.60 -31.79
N VAL A 116 -23.77 -3.17 -30.64
CA VAL A 116 -24.72 -2.55 -29.69
C VAL A 116 -24.25 -1.15 -29.29
N ASN A 117 -22.98 -1.01 -28.89
CA ASN A 117 -22.43 0.28 -28.47
C ASN A 117 -22.30 1.29 -29.63
N LYS A 118 -22.11 0.81 -30.86
CA LYS A 118 -22.15 1.66 -32.06
C LYS A 118 -23.58 2.14 -32.32
N LYS A 119 -24.55 1.23 -32.28
CA LYS A 119 -25.96 1.53 -32.52
C LYS A 119 -26.52 2.51 -31.49
N ILE A 120 -26.18 2.35 -30.21
CA ILE A 120 -26.57 3.28 -29.15
C ILE A 120 -26.06 4.70 -29.42
N ARG A 121 -24.84 4.84 -29.94
CA ARG A 121 -24.29 6.15 -30.31
C ARG A 121 -25.03 6.79 -31.46
N GLU A 122 -25.27 6.03 -32.53
CA GLU A 122 -26.05 6.49 -33.69
C GLU A 122 -27.46 6.91 -33.27
N MET A 123 -28.11 6.12 -32.40
CA MET A 123 -29.44 6.46 -31.86
C MET A 123 -29.41 7.75 -31.07
N PHE A 124 -28.43 7.94 -30.19
CA PHE A 124 -28.27 9.18 -29.43
C PHE A 124 -28.00 10.40 -30.32
N GLU A 125 -27.22 10.23 -31.39
CA GLU A 125 -26.92 11.31 -32.35
C GLU A 125 -28.14 11.70 -33.18
N SER A 126 -28.99 10.72 -33.53
CA SER A 126 -30.25 10.93 -34.25
C SER A 126 -31.41 11.44 -33.40
N GLU A 127 -31.21 11.53 -32.08
CA GLU A 127 -32.24 11.89 -31.13
C GLU A 127 -32.57 13.40 -31.16
N THR A 128 -33.76 13.76 -30.69
CA THR A 128 -34.20 15.16 -30.69
C THR A 128 -33.29 16.06 -29.84
N ALA A 129 -33.28 17.36 -30.14
CA ALA A 129 -32.44 18.32 -29.43
C ALA A 129 -32.77 18.36 -27.93
N GLU A 130 -34.04 18.22 -27.57
CA GLU A 130 -34.54 18.26 -26.19
C GLU A 130 -33.94 17.12 -25.35
N ILE A 131 -33.96 15.89 -25.88
CA ILE A 131 -33.43 14.72 -25.17
C ILE A 131 -31.90 14.80 -25.07
N ARG A 132 -31.23 15.27 -26.13
CA ARG A 132 -29.77 15.48 -26.06
C ARG A 132 -29.41 16.49 -24.97
N VAL A 133 -30.13 17.63 -24.90
CA VAL A 133 -29.96 18.63 -23.83
C VAL A 133 -30.23 18.03 -22.45
N GLU A 134 -31.29 17.25 -22.29
CA GLU A 134 -31.61 16.56 -21.03
C GLU A 134 -30.48 15.61 -20.60
N VAL A 135 -29.98 14.78 -21.52
CA VAL A 135 -28.87 13.85 -21.26
C VAL A 135 -27.59 14.59 -20.89
N PHE A 136 -27.26 15.69 -21.58
CA PHE A 136 -26.10 16.52 -21.24
C PHE A 136 -26.24 17.17 -19.86
N ARG A 137 -27.44 17.66 -19.51
CA ARG A 137 -27.74 18.18 -18.17
C ARG A 137 -27.48 17.13 -17.09
N LEU A 138 -27.97 15.90 -17.29
CA LEU A 138 -27.74 14.78 -16.36
C LEU A 138 -26.27 14.36 -16.28
N CYS A 139 -25.50 14.49 -17.38
CA CYS A 139 -24.06 14.28 -17.34
C CYS A 139 -23.34 15.32 -16.48
N GLU A 140 -23.71 16.61 -16.60
CA GLU A 140 -23.14 17.66 -15.78
C GLU A 140 -23.55 17.54 -14.31
N GLU A 141 -24.78 17.13 -14.00
CA GLU A 141 -25.20 16.81 -12.62
C GLU A 141 -24.35 15.67 -12.03
N GLN A 142 -24.16 14.56 -12.76
CA GLN A 142 -23.28 13.47 -12.31
C GLN A 142 -21.84 13.95 -12.08
N LYS A 143 -21.35 14.87 -12.90
CA LYS A 143 -20.01 15.45 -12.77
C LYS A 143 -19.91 16.38 -11.56
N GLN A 144 -20.94 17.17 -11.27
CA GLN A 144 -21.02 17.99 -10.07
C GLN A 144 -21.08 17.13 -8.81
N ASP A 145 -21.91 16.08 -8.80
CA ASP A 145 -22.00 15.13 -7.69
C ASP A 145 -20.66 14.42 -7.44
N MET A 146 -19.97 13.99 -8.49
CA MET A 146 -18.63 13.40 -8.35
C MET A 146 -17.62 14.39 -7.80
N ARG A 147 -17.66 15.66 -8.23
CA ARG A 147 -16.79 16.72 -7.69
C ARG A 147 -17.09 17.01 -6.22
N LYS A 148 -18.37 17.06 -5.85
CA LYS A 148 -18.81 17.27 -4.47
C LYS A 148 -18.34 16.14 -3.56
N ARG A 149 -18.55 14.88 -3.96
CA ARG A 149 -18.06 13.70 -3.24
C ARG A 149 -16.53 13.66 -3.14
N ALA A 150 -15.82 14.11 -4.18
CA ALA A 150 -14.36 14.19 -4.16
C ALA A 150 -13.87 15.26 -3.17
N ALA A 151 -14.52 16.43 -3.12
CA ALA A 151 -14.19 17.50 -2.18
C ALA A 151 -14.48 17.08 -0.72
N GLU A 152 -15.66 16.51 -0.46
CA GLU A 152 -16.05 16.01 0.87
C GLU A 152 -15.11 14.89 1.37
N GLY A 153 -14.65 14.02 0.46
CA GLY A 153 -13.70 12.95 0.78
C GLY A 153 -12.25 13.43 1.00
N GLU A 154 -11.87 14.61 0.54
CA GLU A 154 -10.55 15.20 0.80
C GLU A 154 -10.51 15.99 2.11
N GLU A 155 -11.60 16.68 2.48
CA GLU A 155 -11.68 17.40 3.76
C GLU A 155 -11.70 16.46 4.98
N GLY A 156 -12.37 15.30 4.88
CA GLY A 156 -12.37 14.29 5.96
C GLY A 156 -11.06 13.50 6.12
N GLY A 157 -10.15 13.56 5.14
CA GLY A 157 -8.87 12.83 5.16
C GLY A 157 -7.70 13.61 5.74
N THR A 158 -7.92 14.89 6.08
CA THR A 158 -6.88 15.78 6.64
C THR A 158 -7.14 16.08 8.11
N GLU A 159 -7.83 15.19 8.83
CA GLU A 159 -7.71 15.16 10.28
C GLU A 159 -6.26 14.81 10.60
N LYS A 160 -5.56 15.83 11.10
CA LYS A 160 -4.22 15.75 11.66
C LYS A 160 -4.06 14.42 12.38
N ALA A 161 -3.01 13.68 12.03
CA ALA A 161 -2.45 12.61 12.83
C ALA A 161 -1.90 13.18 14.16
N THR A 162 -2.77 13.76 14.98
CA THR A 162 -2.51 14.20 16.34
C THR A 162 -2.90 13.06 17.27
N ASP A 163 -1.86 12.49 17.87
CA ASP A 163 -1.80 11.60 19.02
C ASP A 163 -2.48 10.23 18.96
N ALA A 164 -1.59 9.24 18.83
CA ALA A 164 -1.79 7.81 18.94
C ALA A 164 -2.14 7.36 20.37
N THR A 165 -3.23 7.88 20.92
CA THR A 165 -3.74 7.43 22.22
C THR A 165 -5.25 7.30 22.20
N GLY A 166 -5.72 6.10 21.85
CA GLY A 166 -6.75 5.46 22.67
C GLY A 166 -8.17 5.34 22.13
N GLU A 167 -8.53 5.91 20.98
CA GLU A 167 -9.85 5.65 20.40
C GLU A 167 -9.72 5.20 18.95
N ALA A 168 -9.90 3.90 18.74
CA ALA A 168 -10.24 3.33 17.44
C ALA A 168 -11.57 3.97 17.01
N SER A 169 -11.47 5.15 16.41
CA SER A 169 -12.58 5.92 15.89
C SER A 169 -13.41 4.97 15.02
N ARG A 170 -14.72 4.90 15.32
CA ARG A 170 -15.73 4.00 14.73
C ARG A 170 -15.72 4.10 13.20
N ARG A 171 -14.79 3.41 12.55
CA ARG A 171 -14.79 3.27 11.11
C ARG A 171 -15.93 2.32 10.75
N ASP A 172 -16.71 2.73 9.78
CA ASP A 172 -17.79 1.92 9.21
C ASP A 172 -17.25 0.53 8.81
N PRO A 173 -17.78 -0.57 9.38
CA PRO A 173 -17.29 -1.92 9.11
C PRO A 173 -17.42 -2.28 7.62
N ASP A 174 -18.45 -1.79 6.93
CA ASP A 174 -18.64 -2.01 5.50
C ASP A 174 -17.54 -1.33 4.67
N LEU A 175 -17.13 -0.13 5.08
CA LEU A 175 -16.03 0.59 4.45
C LEU A 175 -14.69 -0.12 4.66
N LEU A 176 -14.43 -0.63 5.88
CA LEU A 176 -13.23 -1.40 6.19
C LEU A 176 -13.17 -2.68 5.36
N GLN A 177 -14.28 -3.43 5.31
CA GLN A 177 -14.37 -4.66 4.54
C GLN A 177 -14.17 -4.38 3.05
N GLY A 178 -14.78 -3.33 2.51
CA GLY A 178 -14.58 -2.90 1.14
C GLY A 178 -13.11 -2.53 0.84
N ASN A 179 -12.40 -1.93 1.79
CA ASN A 179 -10.98 -1.62 1.63
C ASN A 179 -10.10 -2.87 1.69
N ILE A 180 -10.38 -3.82 2.59
CA ILE A 180 -9.66 -5.10 2.68
C ILE A 180 -9.79 -5.87 1.36
N GLN A 181 -11.01 -5.99 0.81
CA GLN A 181 -11.25 -6.66 -0.47
C GLN A 181 -10.49 -6.01 -1.63
N ARG A 182 -10.44 -4.67 -1.68
CA ARG A 182 -9.69 -3.95 -2.73
C ARG A 182 -8.18 -4.00 -2.53
N CYS A 183 -7.71 -4.10 -1.28
CA CYS A 183 -6.29 -4.20 -0.94
C CYS A 183 -5.64 -5.38 -1.66
N GLY A 184 -6.30 -6.54 -1.65
CA GLY A 184 -5.81 -7.74 -2.32
C GLY A 184 -5.52 -7.51 -3.81
N ALA A 185 -6.52 -7.01 -4.55
CA ALA A 185 -6.39 -6.73 -5.97
C ALA A 185 -5.37 -5.62 -6.29
N ALA A 186 -5.32 -4.57 -5.46
CA ALA A 186 -4.37 -3.47 -5.64
C ALA A 186 -2.92 -3.93 -5.42
N LEU A 187 -2.66 -4.70 -4.37
CA LEU A 187 -1.33 -5.28 -4.10
C LEU A 187 -0.92 -6.24 -5.21
N GLN A 188 -1.82 -7.10 -5.69
CA GLN A 188 -1.53 -8.01 -6.79
C GLN A 188 -0.99 -7.26 -8.03
N GLN A 189 -1.66 -6.19 -8.46
CA GLN A 189 -1.22 -5.39 -9.61
C GLN A 189 0.17 -4.76 -9.39
N VAL A 190 0.43 -4.26 -8.19
CA VAL A 190 1.74 -3.67 -7.84
C VAL A 190 2.83 -4.74 -7.87
N LEU A 191 2.58 -5.90 -7.25
CA LEU A 191 3.55 -6.99 -7.16
C LEU A 191 3.84 -7.62 -8.53
N GLU A 192 2.82 -7.80 -9.39
CA GLU A 192 3.00 -8.26 -10.78
C GLU A 192 3.84 -7.26 -11.59
N HIS A 193 3.59 -5.96 -11.42
CA HIS A 193 4.41 -4.94 -12.07
C HIS A 193 5.87 -5.00 -11.59
N LEU A 194 6.08 -5.17 -10.28
CA LEU A 194 7.43 -5.33 -9.71
C LEU A 194 8.12 -6.60 -10.21
N GLU A 195 7.39 -7.71 -10.37
CA GLU A 195 7.93 -8.95 -10.93
C GLU A 195 8.44 -8.72 -12.37
N ILE A 196 7.65 -8.03 -13.20
CA ILE A 196 8.06 -7.70 -14.58
C ILE A 196 9.32 -6.83 -14.59
N GLN A 197 9.41 -5.84 -13.70
CA GLN A 197 10.53 -4.89 -13.68
C GLN A 197 11.81 -5.48 -13.08
N THR A 198 11.69 -6.36 -12.08
CA THR A 198 12.83 -6.83 -11.28
C THR A 198 13.18 -8.29 -11.51
N GLY A 199 12.28 -9.08 -12.09
CA GLY A 199 12.36 -10.53 -12.17
C GLY A 199 12.14 -11.25 -10.83
N TRP A 200 11.90 -10.52 -9.74
CA TRP A 200 11.71 -11.09 -8.41
C TRP A 200 10.33 -11.71 -8.27
N LYS A 201 10.23 -12.73 -7.42
CA LYS A 201 8.95 -13.31 -6.99
C LYS A 201 8.59 -12.76 -5.64
N PHE A 202 7.33 -12.43 -5.44
CA PHE A 202 6.86 -11.77 -4.23
C PHE A 202 5.87 -12.66 -3.50
N SER A 203 5.89 -12.58 -2.17
CA SER A 203 4.87 -13.16 -1.31
C SER A 203 4.56 -12.16 -0.21
N VAL A 204 3.28 -11.87 -0.03
CA VAL A 204 2.78 -10.96 1.00
C VAL A 204 1.83 -11.72 1.89
N LEU A 205 2.03 -11.57 3.19
CA LEU A 205 1.14 -12.08 4.22
C LEU A 205 0.57 -10.88 4.97
N MET A 206 -0.75 -10.84 5.09
CA MET A 206 -1.47 -9.75 5.74
C MET A 206 -2.65 -10.31 6.52
N GLY A 207 -3.02 -9.63 7.60
CA GLY A 207 -4.17 -10.03 8.38
C GLY A 207 -4.48 -9.05 9.51
N GLY A 208 -5.62 -9.29 10.15
CA GLY A 208 -6.14 -8.49 11.24
C GLY A 208 -7.59 -8.87 11.56
N PRO A 209 -8.24 -8.15 12.48
CA PRO A 209 -9.63 -8.45 12.87
C PRO A 209 -10.59 -8.34 11.69
N ASP A 210 -11.51 -9.30 11.54
CA ASP A 210 -12.59 -9.22 10.58
C ASP A 210 -13.57 -8.10 11.02
N PRO A 211 -13.77 -7.05 10.20
CA PRO A 211 -14.71 -5.99 10.53
C PRO A 211 -16.17 -6.46 10.59
N MET A 212 -16.50 -7.62 10.00
CA MET A 212 -17.85 -8.19 9.97
C MET A 212 -18.09 -9.20 11.10
N ASP A 213 -17.05 -9.63 11.81
CA ASP A 213 -17.18 -10.55 12.94
C ASP A 213 -17.33 -9.76 14.25
N PRO A 214 -18.46 -9.90 14.98
CA PRO A 214 -18.64 -9.25 16.28
C PRO A 214 -17.62 -9.71 17.33
N GLU A 215 -17.08 -10.92 17.23
CA GLU A 215 -16.03 -11.43 18.13
C GLU A 215 -14.64 -10.90 17.74
N GLY A 216 -14.53 -10.35 16.53
CA GLY A 216 -13.29 -9.78 16.00
C GLY A 216 -12.21 -10.83 15.73
N ALA A 217 -12.60 -12.03 15.26
CA ALA A 217 -11.63 -13.04 14.87
C ALA A 217 -10.65 -12.49 13.82
N ASN A 218 -9.40 -12.89 13.91
CA ASN A 218 -8.40 -12.49 12.94
C ASN A 218 -8.57 -13.27 11.64
N VAL A 219 -8.56 -12.54 10.52
CA VAL A 219 -8.51 -13.11 9.17
C VAL A 219 -7.11 -12.91 8.62
N ILE A 220 -6.58 -13.96 8.00
CA ILE A 220 -5.27 -13.96 7.33
C ILE A 220 -5.49 -14.15 5.83
N ALA A 221 -4.82 -13.34 5.03
CA ALA A 221 -4.77 -13.47 3.59
C ALA A 221 -3.31 -13.48 3.13
N SER A 222 -3.02 -14.36 2.17
CA SER A 222 -1.73 -14.40 1.48
C SER A 222 -1.90 -14.06 0.00
N LEU A 223 -0.90 -13.39 -0.57
CA LEU A 223 -0.79 -13.10 -1.99
C LEU A 223 0.57 -13.56 -2.48
N HIS A 224 0.59 -14.27 -3.59
CA HIS A 224 1.81 -14.80 -4.19
C HIS A 224 1.90 -14.38 -5.66
N VAL A 225 3.01 -13.74 -6.02
CA VAL A 225 3.33 -13.37 -7.39
C VAL A 225 4.58 -14.14 -7.82
N GLY A 226 4.39 -15.00 -8.80
CA GLY A 226 5.40 -15.93 -9.27
C GLY A 226 4.94 -17.37 -9.14
N LYS A 227 5.21 -18.15 -10.19
CA LYS A 227 4.90 -19.58 -10.24
C LYS A 227 6.10 -20.39 -10.67
N THR A 228 6.13 -21.64 -10.24
CA THR A 228 7.07 -22.66 -10.70
C THR A 228 6.70 -23.16 -12.11
N LYS A 229 7.53 -24.03 -12.68
CA LYS A 229 7.25 -24.68 -13.98
C LYS A 229 5.97 -25.52 -13.95
N ASP A 230 5.58 -25.99 -12.76
CA ASP A 230 4.38 -26.79 -12.53
C ASP A 230 3.16 -25.91 -12.13
N ASP A 231 3.21 -24.60 -12.41
CA ASP A 231 2.17 -23.62 -12.10
C ASP A 231 1.82 -23.47 -10.60
N LYS A 232 2.70 -23.93 -9.71
CA LYS A 232 2.55 -23.77 -8.25
C LYS A 232 3.19 -22.47 -7.76
N ASP A 233 2.50 -21.75 -6.90
CA ASP A 233 3.02 -20.58 -6.19
C ASP A 233 3.78 -20.99 -4.90
N PHE A 234 4.20 -20.02 -4.07
CA PHE A 234 4.96 -20.31 -2.86
C PHE A 234 4.19 -21.20 -1.87
N ALA A 235 2.89 -20.94 -1.66
CA ALA A 235 2.04 -21.76 -0.79
C ALA A 235 1.90 -23.19 -1.33
N GLY A 236 1.72 -23.35 -2.65
CA GLY A 236 1.62 -24.67 -3.28
C GLY A 236 2.93 -25.47 -3.32
N VAL A 237 4.08 -24.79 -3.23
CA VAL A 237 5.41 -25.44 -3.19
C VAL A 237 5.80 -25.80 -1.75
N TYR A 238 5.46 -24.96 -0.78
CA TYR A 238 5.82 -25.17 0.61
C TYR A 238 4.71 -25.90 1.36
N ALA A 239 4.85 -27.22 1.52
CA ALA A 239 3.83 -28.07 2.16
C ALA A 239 3.44 -27.66 3.59
N GLY A 240 4.32 -26.94 4.30
CA GLY A 240 4.05 -26.41 5.64
C GLY A 240 3.51 -24.98 5.66
N PHE A 241 3.01 -24.45 4.53
CA PHE A 241 2.59 -23.05 4.47
C PHE A 241 1.47 -22.76 5.47
N ASP A 242 0.39 -23.55 5.44
CA ASP A 242 -0.74 -23.36 6.35
C ASP A 242 -0.38 -23.68 7.81
N THR A 243 0.34 -24.78 8.05
CA THR A 243 0.64 -25.23 9.42
C THR A 243 1.82 -24.53 10.09
N THR A 244 2.71 -23.89 9.33
CA THR A 244 3.90 -23.24 9.90
C THR A 244 3.85 -21.73 9.70
N VAL A 245 3.56 -21.26 8.48
CA VAL A 245 3.63 -19.83 8.16
C VAL A 245 2.36 -19.12 8.58
N ILE A 246 1.19 -19.66 8.22
CA ILE A 246 -0.10 -19.06 8.59
C ILE A 246 -0.33 -19.14 10.10
N GLU A 247 -0.05 -20.28 10.74
CA GLU A 247 -0.15 -20.42 12.21
C GLU A 247 0.76 -19.42 12.95
N ALA A 248 2.05 -19.35 12.62
CA ALA A 248 2.96 -18.40 13.27
C ALA A 248 2.53 -16.94 13.06
N TYR A 249 1.98 -16.60 11.89
CA TYR A 249 1.43 -15.27 11.66
C TYR A 249 0.13 -15.03 12.42
N GLY A 250 -0.72 -16.04 12.57
CA GLY A 250 -1.91 -16.01 13.42
C GLY A 250 -1.58 -15.78 14.89
N GLU A 251 -0.55 -16.44 15.42
CA GLU A 251 -0.03 -16.18 16.77
C GLU A 251 0.47 -14.75 16.92
N PHE A 252 1.16 -14.22 15.91
CA PHE A 252 1.56 -12.82 15.88
C PHE A 252 0.36 -11.87 15.91
N LEU A 253 -0.66 -12.11 15.07
CA LEU A 253 -1.88 -11.30 15.06
C LEU A 253 -2.65 -11.40 16.38
N ALA A 254 -2.69 -12.59 16.99
CA ALA A 254 -3.26 -12.77 18.32
C ALA A 254 -2.48 -11.92 19.34
N ALA A 255 -1.14 -11.92 19.34
CA ALA A 255 -0.35 -11.07 20.23
C ALA A 255 -0.56 -9.56 20.00
N VAL A 256 -0.84 -9.13 18.76
CA VAL A 256 -1.07 -7.72 18.40
C VAL A 256 -2.50 -7.26 18.73
N PHE A 257 -3.50 -8.12 18.45
CA PHE A 257 -4.92 -7.76 18.50
C PHE A 257 -5.70 -8.41 19.65
N CYS A 258 -5.13 -9.38 20.37
CA CYS A 258 -5.61 -9.70 21.72
C CYS A 258 -5.42 -8.44 22.54
N LYS A 259 -6.50 -7.65 22.62
CA LYS A 259 -6.74 -6.80 23.76
C LYS A 259 -6.40 -7.67 24.95
N LEU A 260 -5.52 -7.18 25.82
CA LEU A 260 -5.51 -7.60 27.21
C LEU A 260 -6.99 -7.66 27.60
N PHE A 261 -7.56 -8.86 27.64
CA PHE A 261 -8.77 -9.13 28.39
C PHE A 261 -8.27 -8.90 29.82
N ASP A 262 -8.23 -7.63 30.21
CA ASP A 262 -7.95 -7.22 31.56
C ASP A 262 -9.08 -7.86 32.34
N SER A 263 -8.74 -8.98 32.96
CA SER A 263 -9.49 -9.69 33.99
C SER A 263 -9.75 -8.81 35.23
N ALA A 264 -9.66 -7.48 35.10
CA ALA A 264 -9.84 -6.48 36.13
C ALA A 264 -11.28 -5.94 36.24
N THR A 265 -12.15 -6.16 35.24
CA THR A 265 -13.57 -5.80 35.34
C THR A 265 -14.44 -6.98 35.00
N GLY A 266 -14.54 -7.94 35.92
CA GLY A 266 -15.64 -8.89 35.93
C GLY A 266 -16.97 -8.17 36.13
N ARG A 267 -17.57 -7.68 35.05
CA ARG A 267 -19.01 -7.36 34.99
C ARG A 267 -19.57 -7.81 33.65
N LEU A 268 -20.47 -8.79 33.76
CA LEU A 268 -21.58 -9.03 32.85
C LEU A 268 -22.47 -7.79 32.77
#